data_AF-A0A4Q9DDI7-F1
#
_entry.id   AF-A0A4Q9DDI7-F1
#
_cell.length_a   1.000
_cell.length_b   1.000
_cell.length_c   1.000
_cell.angle_alpha   90.00
_cell.angle_beta   90.00
_cell.angle_gamma   90.00
#
_symmetry.space_group_name_H-M   'P 1'
#
loop_
_entity.id
_entity.type
_entity.pdbx_description
1 polymer ?
#
loop_
_entity_poly.entity_id
_entity_poly.type
_entity_poly.pdbx_seq_one_letter_code
_entity_poly.pdbx_strand_id
1 'polypeptide(L)' 'MAWKTIYENDHIHLVADEEQQQAMLEVSSGGYRPRYVTLQLPVAELDQLIAALQLAKQELLK' A
#
# COMPACT_ATOMS: atom_id res chain seq x y z
N MET A 1 -11.93 -3.77 -16.15
CA MET A 1 -10.71 -3.12 -15.62
C MET A 1 -11.03 -1.79 -14.94
N ALA A 2 -11.43 -1.84 -13.67
CA ALA A 2 -11.53 -0.68 -12.81
C ALA A 2 -10.77 -1.00 -11.52
N TRP A 3 -9.68 -0.27 -11.26
CA TRP A 3 -9.00 -0.32 -9.97
C TRP A 3 -9.99 0.06 -8.87
N LYS A 4 -10.11 -0.79 -7.85
CA LYS A 4 -10.96 -0.53 -6.70
C LYS A 4 -10.15 0.12 -5.59
N THR A 5 -10.49 1.34 -5.22
CA THR A 5 -9.89 2.01 -4.06
C THR A 5 -10.24 1.28 -2.78
N ILE A 6 -9.20 0.88 -2.03
CA ILE A 6 -9.30 0.20 -0.74
C ILE A 6 -9.03 1.18 0.40
N TYR A 7 -8.06 2.07 0.21
CA TYR A 7 -7.69 3.09 1.20
C TYR A 7 -7.06 4.30 0.52
N GLU A 8 -7.36 5.50 1.00
CA GLU A 8 -6.79 6.75 0.47
C GLU A 8 -6.68 7.81 1.57
N ASN A 9 -5.53 8.47 1.63
CA ASN A 9 -5.27 9.70 2.37
C ASN A 9 -4.16 10.52 1.67
N ASP A 10 -3.76 11.65 2.25
CA ASP A 10 -2.76 12.56 1.68
C ASP A 10 -1.39 11.94 1.38
N HIS A 11 -1.07 10.81 2.02
CA HIS A 11 0.24 10.15 1.96
C HIS A 11 0.21 8.75 1.37
N ILE A 12 -0.94 8.08 1.34
CA ILE A 12 -1.07 6.67 1.00
C ILE A 12 -2.33 6.48 0.16
N HIS A 13 -2.16 5.84 -0.99
CA HIS A 13 -3.25 5.40 -1.83
C HIS A 13 -3.08 3.91 -2.16
N LEU A 14 -4.06 3.09 -1.80
CA LEU A 14 -4.07 1.65 -2.01
C LEU A 14 -5.29 1.28 -2.86
N VAL A 15 -5.03 0.66 -4.01
CA VAL A 15 -6.06 0.13 -4.90
C VAL A 15 -5.82 -1.36 -5.17
N ALA A 16 -6.86 -2.07 -5.60
CA ALA A 16 -6.78 -3.48 -6.00
C ALA A 16 -7.39 -3.71 -7.39
N ASP A 17 -6.81 -4.64 -8.15
CA ASP A 17 -7.35 -5.17 -9.39
C ASP A 17 -7.62 -6.67 -9.21
N GLU A 18 -8.90 -7.04 -9.20
CA GLU A 18 -9.35 -8.42 -9.04
C GLU A 18 -9.04 -9.27 -10.28
N GLU A 19 -9.03 -8.68 -11.48
CA GLU A 19 -8.74 -9.39 -12.74
C GLU A 19 -7.25 -9.79 -12.81
N GLN A 20 -6.36 -8.90 -12.35
CA GLN A 20 -4.92 -9.13 -12.36
C GLN A 20 -4.37 -9.69 -11.04
N GLN A 21 -5.24 -9.90 -10.03
CA GLN A 21 -4.87 -10.37 -8.69
C GLN A 21 -3.68 -9.61 -8.09
N GLN A 22 -3.73 -8.28 -8.15
CA GLN A 22 -2.66 -7.44 -7.64
C GLN A 22 -3.22 -6.21 -6.92
N ALA A 23 -2.48 -5.73 -5.93
CA ALA A 23 -2.68 -4.42 -5.34
C ALA A 23 -1.67 -3.43 -5.90
N MET A 24 -2.01 -2.15 -5.88
CA MET A 24 -1.06 -1.06 -6.11
C MET A 24 -1.09 -0.13 -4.90
N LEU A 25 0.08 0.05 -4.30
CA LEU A 25 0.31 0.95 -3.18
C LEU A 25 1.14 2.12 -3.67
N GLU A 26 0.58 3.32 -3.61
CA GLU A 26 1.30 4.56 -3.83
C GLU A 26 1.51 5.28 -2.51
N VAL A 27 2.76 5.70 -2.27
CA VAL A 27 3.14 6.48 -1.09
C VAL A 27 3.75 7.81 -1.50
N SER A 28 3.38 8.87 -0.79
CA SER A 28 3.87 10.22 -0.99
C SER A 28 4.69 10.66 0.23
N SER A 29 5.87 11.23 -0.03
CA SER A 29 6.69 11.84 1.01
C SER A 29 6.05 13.07 1.67
N GLY A 30 4.94 13.58 1.12
CA GLY A 30 4.34 14.86 1.53
C GLY A 30 5.24 16.07 1.22
N GLY A 31 4.78 17.25 1.67
CA GLY A 31 5.50 18.52 1.54
C GLY A 31 5.24 19.29 0.24
N TYR A 32 5.96 20.40 0.04
CA TYR A 32 5.76 21.31 -1.09
C TYR A 32 6.07 20.67 -2.47
N ARG A 33 6.94 19.65 -2.49
CA ARG A 33 7.26 18.84 -3.68
C ARG A 33 7.25 17.36 -3.30
N PRO A 34 6.08 16.71 -3.30
CA PRO A 34 5.97 15.32 -2.91
C PRO A 34 6.68 14.42 -3.92
N ARG A 35 7.38 13.41 -3.40
CA ARG A 35 7.89 12.28 -4.19
C ARG A 35 6.92 11.13 -4.03
N TYR A 36 6.49 10.58 -5.16
CA TYR A 36 5.60 9.43 -5.20
C TYR A 36 6.41 8.17 -5.50
N VAL A 37 6.15 7.12 -4.73
CA VAL A 37 6.65 5.78 -5.00
C VAL A 37 5.44 4.87 -5.16
N THR A 38 5.35 4.25 -6.32
CA THR A 38 4.28 3.29 -6.64
C THR A 38 4.86 1.88 -6.59
N LEU A 39 4.22 1.01 -5.82
CA LEU A 39 4.54 -0.41 -5.68
C LEU A 39 3.39 -1.23 -6.25
N GLN A 40 3.68 -2.10 -7.21
CA GLN A 40 2.75 -3.15 -7.62
C GLN A 40 3.03 -4.38 -6.77
N LEU A 41 2.00 -4.88 -6.09
CA LEU A 41 2.10 -5.94 -5.11
C LEU A 41 1.23 -7.11 -5.56
N PRO A 42 1.82 -8.15 -6.14
CA PRO A 42 1.14 -9.44 -6.30
C PRO A 42 0.67 -9.96 -4.95
N VAL A 43 -0.33 -10.86 -4.93
CA VAL A 43 -0.90 -11.41 -3.68
C VAL A 43 0.19 -11.90 -2.70
N ALA A 44 1.20 -12.61 -3.19
CA ALA A 44 2.27 -13.15 -2.34
C ALA A 44 3.10 -12.06 -1.64
N GLU A 45 3.42 -10.96 -2.33
CA GLU A 45 4.14 -9.83 -1.72
C GLU A 45 3.25 -9.01 -0.80
N LEU A 46 1.96 -8.89 -1.13
CA LEU A 46 0.98 -8.24 -0.27
C LEU A 46 0.84 -8.96 1.07
N ASP A 47 0.77 -10.29 1.08
CA ASP A 47 0.71 -11.09 2.29
C ASP A 47 1.96 -10.90 3.18
N GLN A 48 3.14 -10.88 2.55
CA GLN A 48 4.40 -10.61 3.25
C GLN A 48 4.43 -9.20 3.86
N LEU A 49 3.97 -8.19 3.12
CA LEU A 49 3.90 -6.82 3.59
C LEU A 49 2.92 -6.67 4.76
N ILE A 50 1.75 -7.33 4.69
CA ILE A 50 0.76 -7.34 5.79
C ILE A 50 1.39 -7.92 7.07
N ALA A 51 2.10 -9.05 6.96
CA ALA A 51 2.77 -9.66 8.10
C ALA A 51 3.84 -8.72 8.71
N ALA A 52 4.65 -8.07 7.86
CA ALA A 52 5.65 -7.11 8.31
C ALA A 52 5.02 -5.88 9.02
N LEU A 53 3.93 -5.34 8.48
CA LEU A 53 3.21 -4.21 9.08
C LEU A 53 2.62 -4.57 10.44
N GLN A 54 2.08 -5.79 10.60
CA GLN A 54 1.57 -6.27 11.88
C GLN A 54 2.69 -6.38 12.93
N LEU A 55 3.86 -6.90 12.55
CA LEU A 55 5.03 -6.95 13.44
C LEU A 55 5.48 -5.54 13.84
N ALA A 56 5.57 -4.61 12.89
CA ALA A 56 5.94 -3.22 13.19
C ALA A 56 4.97 -2.57 14.19
N LYS A 57 3.66 -2.80 14.03
CA LYS A 57 2.64 -2.32 14.98
C LYS A 57 2.84 -2.90 16.38
N GLN A 58 3.20 -4.19 16.49
CA GLN A 58 3.47 -4.81 17.79
C GLN A 58 4.69 -4.18 18.48
N GLU A 59 5.77 -3.88 17.74
CA GLU A 59 6.96 -3.21 18.30
C GLU A 59 6.64 -1.81 18.83
N LEU A 60 5.71 -1.07 18.21
CA LEU A 60 5.29 0.26 18.65
C LEU A 60 4.41 0.27 19.90
N LEU A 61 3.82 -0.87 20.27
CA LEU A 61 2.91 -1.03 21.41
C LEU A 61 3.56 -1.73 22.62
N LYS A 62 4.87 -2.04 22.54
CA LYS A 62 5.69 -2.48 23.67
C LYS A 62 6.08 -1.30 24.54
#